data_AF-A0A359LX75-F1
#
_entry.id   AF-A0A359LX75-F1
#
_cell.length_a   1.000
_cell.length_b   1.000
_cell.length_c   1.000
_cell.angle_alpha   90.00
_cell.angle_beta   90.00
_cell.angle_gamma   90.00
#
_symmetry.space_group_name_H-M   'P 1'
#
loop_
_entity.id
_entity.type
_entity.pdbx_description
1 polymer ?
#
loop_
_entity_poly.entity_id
_entity_poly.type
_entity_poly.pdbx_seq_one_letter_code
_entity_poly.pdbx_strand_id
1 'polypeptide(L)'
;MGTPEYFWSGAKQTFAAKDYAKTTDHLTELLKTENQYRESAEPWRLIVLSATAKGYSELGENLEAGGRANRGTAFRRFMNDARQLASRAALEFAESFEKFEQRHTAKSVTLEFPFPGGNVGLPRELAALAKGETPDQAKVDTARKRSIEREMLLLACHAAGAKEDVAKAQQMFAPGKVEVPREQFMMAMAVALYEHARLFTGMKLNLPDRVEFFNKHSREALQTVADSKDKKALLDRLDAQLKEVKKQTGKK
;
A
#
# COMPACT_ATOMS: atom_id res chain seq x y z
N MET A 1 -20.59 -22.02 -1.15
CA MET A 1 -19.39 -21.46 -0.51
C MET A 1 -18.17 -22.19 -1.07
N GLY A 2 -17.10 -21.49 -1.40
CA GLY A 2 -15.84 -22.10 -1.86
C GLY A 2 -15.03 -22.67 -0.68
N THR A 3 -14.13 -23.63 -0.93
CA THR A 3 -13.22 -24.17 0.09
C THR A 3 -12.01 -23.24 0.29
N PRO A 4 -11.28 -23.33 1.42
CA PRO A 4 -10.03 -22.59 1.61
C PRO A 4 -9.02 -22.79 0.46
N GLU A 5 -8.89 -24.01 -0.05
CA GLU A 5 -8.01 -24.37 -1.17
C GLU A 5 -8.40 -23.61 -2.45
N TYR A 6 -9.70 -23.50 -2.73
CA TYR A 6 -10.23 -22.77 -3.87
C TYR A 6 -9.86 -21.29 -3.79
N PHE A 7 -10.07 -20.66 -2.63
CA PHE A 7 -9.73 -19.24 -2.45
C PHE A 7 -8.22 -18.98 -2.49
N TRP A 8 -7.41 -19.86 -1.88
CA TRP A 8 -5.96 -19.74 -1.94
C TRP A 8 -5.42 -19.85 -3.39
N SER A 9 -5.86 -20.88 -4.12
CA SER A 9 -5.48 -21.05 -5.53
C SER A 9 -5.97 -19.88 -6.39
N GLY A 10 -7.21 -19.42 -6.18
CA GLY A 10 -7.77 -18.27 -6.88
C GLY A 10 -6.99 -16.99 -6.62
N ALA A 11 -6.55 -16.75 -5.38
CA ALA A 11 -5.73 -15.61 -5.03
C ALA A 11 -4.36 -15.66 -5.76
N LYS A 12 -3.68 -16.82 -5.79
CA LYS A 12 -2.40 -16.96 -6.52
C LYS A 12 -2.58 -16.74 -8.03
N GLN A 13 -3.63 -17.28 -8.62
CA GLN A 13 -3.90 -17.14 -10.05
C GLN A 13 -4.21 -15.69 -10.44
N THR A 14 -5.09 -15.02 -9.69
CA THR A 14 -5.47 -13.63 -9.97
C THR A 14 -4.32 -12.67 -9.68
N PHE A 15 -3.48 -12.96 -8.68
CA PHE A 15 -2.25 -12.21 -8.43
C PHE A 15 -1.28 -12.31 -9.60
N ALA A 16 -1.02 -13.53 -10.12
CA ALA A 16 -0.18 -13.73 -11.29
C ALA A 16 -0.72 -13.02 -12.55
N ALA A 17 -2.06 -12.95 -12.69
CA ALA A 17 -2.74 -12.19 -13.73
C ALA A 17 -2.76 -10.67 -13.49
N LYS A 18 -2.19 -10.19 -12.37
CA LYS A 18 -2.22 -8.80 -11.92
C LYS A 18 -3.63 -8.23 -11.71
N ASP A 19 -4.59 -9.12 -11.43
CA ASP A 19 -5.94 -8.77 -11.01
C ASP A 19 -5.97 -8.69 -9.47
N TYR A 20 -5.38 -7.61 -8.96
CA TYR A 20 -5.22 -7.39 -7.52
C TYR A 20 -6.55 -7.14 -6.79
N ALA A 21 -7.58 -6.69 -7.51
CA ALA A 21 -8.94 -6.58 -6.98
C ALA A 21 -9.48 -7.97 -6.62
N LYS A 22 -9.49 -8.90 -7.59
CA LYS A 22 -9.92 -10.28 -7.32
C LYS A 22 -8.99 -11.02 -6.37
N THR A 23 -7.70 -10.69 -6.39
CA THR A 23 -6.76 -11.24 -5.39
C THR A 23 -7.22 -10.87 -3.97
N THR A 24 -7.59 -9.60 -3.76
CA THR A 24 -8.10 -9.13 -2.47
C THR A 24 -9.42 -9.80 -2.10
N ASP A 25 -10.32 -10.00 -3.07
CA ASP A 25 -11.59 -10.70 -2.83
C ASP A 25 -11.35 -12.14 -2.34
N HIS A 26 -10.49 -12.89 -3.04
CA HIS A 26 -10.15 -14.26 -2.65
C HIS A 26 -9.45 -14.33 -1.29
N LEU A 27 -8.50 -13.43 -1.01
CA LEU A 27 -7.84 -13.36 0.29
C LEU A 27 -8.84 -12.99 1.40
N THR A 28 -9.79 -12.10 1.12
CA THR A 28 -10.82 -11.69 2.09
C THR A 28 -11.74 -12.85 2.44
N GLU A 29 -12.21 -13.62 1.45
CA GLU A 29 -12.99 -14.83 1.71
C GLU A 29 -12.19 -15.88 2.49
N LEU A 30 -10.92 -16.09 2.12
CA LEU A 30 -10.03 -17.03 2.80
C LEU A 30 -9.81 -16.68 4.28
N LEU A 31 -9.78 -15.39 4.62
CA LEU A 31 -9.52 -14.89 5.96
C LEU A 31 -10.77 -14.80 6.85
N LYS A 32 -11.95 -15.25 6.39
CA LYS A 32 -13.16 -15.32 7.22
C LYS A 32 -13.17 -16.46 8.24
N THR A 33 -12.38 -17.51 8.01
CA THR A 33 -12.31 -18.67 8.90
C THR A 33 -10.87 -18.99 9.26
N GLU A 34 -10.67 -19.79 10.30
CA GLU A 34 -9.38 -20.41 10.57
C GLU A 34 -9.16 -21.57 9.60
N ASN A 35 -7.98 -21.63 8.97
CA ASN A 35 -7.59 -22.63 7.99
C ASN A 35 -6.07 -22.63 7.75
N GLN A 36 -5.57 -23.66 7.06
CA GLN A 36 -4.14 -23.87 6.82
C GLN A 36 -3.43 -22.78 5.99
N TYR A 37 -4.17 -21.95 5.25
CA TYR A 37 -3.57 -20.91 4.40
C TYR A 37 -3.58 -19.53 5.05
N ARG A 38 -4.25 -19.39 6.20
CA ARG A 38 -4.47 -18.09 6.85
C ARG A 38 -3.16 -17.35 7.08
N GLU A 39 -2.19 -18.01 7.69
CA GLU A 39 -0.92 -17.38 8.06
C GLU A 39 -0.15 -16.85 6.85
N SER A 40 -0.22 -17.55 5.72
CA SER A 40 0.38 -17.11 4.46
C SER A 40 -0.45 -16.04 3.75
N ALA A 41 -1.77 -16.00 3.97
CA ALA A 41 -2.69 -15.11 3.28
C ALA A 41 -2.73 -13.69 3.88
N GLU A 42 -2.65 -13.56 5.21
CA GLU A 42 -2.73 -12.24 5.87
C GLU A 42 -1.65 -11.26 5.39
N PRO A 43 -0.35 -11.65 5.31
CA PRO A 43 0.69 -10.76 4.79
C PRO A 43 0.42 -10.27 3.37
N TRP A 44 -0.08 -11.16 2.48
CA TRP A 44 -0.41 -10.77 1.12
C TRP A 44 -1.61 -9.83 1.04
N ARG A 45 -2.61 -9.98 1.92
CA ARG A 45 -3.73 -9.04 1.96
C ARG A 45 -3.23 -7.64 2.36
N LEU A 46 -2.32 -7.56 3.34
CA LEU A 46 -1.69 -6.29 3.72
C LEU A 46 -0.91 -5.64 2.57
N ILE A 47 -0.08 -6.43 1.89
CA ILE A 47 0.69 -5.96 0.73
C ILE A 47 -0.26 -5.44 -0.35
N VAL A 48 -1.27 -6.23 -0.74
CA VAL A 48 -2.17 -5.83 -1.84
C VAL A 48 -2.99 -4.59 -1.49
N LEU A 49 -3.54 -4.49 -0.28
CA LEU A 49 -4.31 -3.32 0.14
C LEU A 49 -3.45 -2.05 0.18
N SER A 50 -2.25 -2.15 0.75
CA SER A 50 -1.34 -1.00 0.87
C SER A 50 -0.83 -0.53 -0.50
N ALA A 51 -0.42 -1.45 -1.37
CA ALA A 51 -0.01 -1.11 -2.74
C ALA A 51 -1.18 -0.53 -3.55
N THR A 52 -2.39 -1.03 -3.36
CA THR A 52 -3.60 -0.48 -3.98
C THR A 52 -3.84 0.97 -3.52
N ALA A 53 -3.77 1.22 -2.21
CA ALA A 53 -3.90 2.56 -1.64
C ALA A 53 -2.82 3.54 -2.15
N LYS A 54 -1.57 3.08 -2.26
CA LYS A 54 -0.48 3.87 -2.84
C LYS A 54 -0.68 4.14 -4.33
N GLY A 55 -1.07 3.13 -5.11
CA GLY A 55 -1.31 3.29 -6.54
C GLY A 55 -2.42 4.31 -6.84
N TYR A 56 -3.48 4.31 -6.04
CA TYR A 56 -4.51 5.35 -6.10
C TYR A 56 -4.00 6.73 -5.67
N SER A 57 -3.15 6.79 -4.64
CA SER A 57 -2.56 8.05 -4.18
C SER A 57 -1.65 8.67 -5.24
N GLU A 58 -0.77 7.88 -5.86
CA GLU A 58 0.11 8.31 -6.95
C GLU A 58 -0.70 8.78 -8.17
N LEU A 59 -1.77 8.08 -8.52
CA LEU A 59 -2.69 8.52 -9.57
C LEU A 59 -3.31 9.89 -9.25
N GLY A 60 -3.79 10.08 -8.01
CA GLY A 60 -4.35 11.34 -7.56
C GLY A 60 -3.34 12.49 -7.62
N GLU A 61 -2.08 12.25 -7.25
CA GLU A 61 -1.00 13.24 -7.32
C GLU A 61 -0.67 13.64 -8.76
N ASN A 62 -0.59 12.67 -9.67
CA ASN A 62 -0.33 12.94 -11.08
C ASN A 62 -1.51 13.66 -11.75
N LEU A 63 -2.76 13.34 -11.41
CA LEU A 63 -3.93 14.07 -11.88
C LEU A 63 -4.00 15.50 -11.31
N GLU A 64 -3.58 15.70 -10.07
CA GLU A 64 -3.46 17.04 -9.50
C GLU A 64 -2.42 17.88 -10.24
N ALA A 65 -1.24 17.32 -10.52
CA ALA A 65 -0.21 17.97 -11.32
C ALA A 65 -0.73 18.30 -12.73
N GLY A 66 -1.42 17.36 -13.37
CA GLY A 66 -2.07 17.53 -14.66
C GLY A 66 -3.10 18.66 -14.66
N GLY A 67 -3.94 18.76 -13.62
CA GLY A 67 -4.91 19.83 -13.46
C GLY A 67 -4.29 21.23 -13.26
N ARG A 68 -3.07 21.29 -12.73
CA ARG A 68 -2.28 22.55 -12.64
C ARG A 68 -1.70 22.93 -14.01
N ALA A 69 -1.23 21.95 -14.79
CA ALA A 69 -0.71 22.15 -16.13
C ALA A 69 -1.81 22.48 -17.16
N ASN A 70 -2.98 21.85 -17.02
CA ASN A 70 -4.14 22.02 -17.87
C ASN A 70 -5.40 22.12 -17.00
N ARG A 71 -6.03 23.31 -16.97
CA ARG A 71 -7.15 23.65 -16.08
C ARG A 71 -8.49 23.00 -16.47
N GLY A 72 -8.46 21.85 -17.14
CA GLY A 72 -9.64 21.07 -17.50
C GLY A 72 -10.36 20.51 -16.26
N THR A 73 -11.69 20.56 -16.25
CA THR A 73 -12.53 20.12 -15.12
C THR A 73 -12.44 18.60 -14.85
N ALA A 74 -12.10 17.80 -15.86
CA ALA A 74 -11.99 16.34 -15.76
C ALA A 74 -10.89 15.90 -14.77
N PHE A 75 -9.78 16.63 -14.68
CA PHE A 75 -8.69 16.31 -13.74
C PHE A 75 -9.17 16.31 -12.30
N ARG A 76 -9.95 17.33 -11.90
CA ARG A 76 -10.45 17.45 -10.53
C ARG A 76 -11.37 16.29 -10.17
N ARG A 77 -12.23 15.86 -11.09
CA ARG A 77 -13.13 14.72 -10.89
C ARG A 77 -12.32 13.44 -10.62
N PHE A 78 -11.45 13.06 -11.56
CA PHE A 78 -10.67 11.83 -11.43
C PHE A 78 -9.69 11.87 -10.24
N MET A 79 -9.12 13.04 -9.93
CA MET A 79 -8.26 13.21 -8.75
C MET A 79 -9.04 12.93 -7.46
N ASN A 80 -10.27 13.47 -7.34
CA ASN A 80 -11.11 13.22 -6.18
C ASN A 80 -11.48 11.73 -6.07
N ASP A 81 -11.85 11.10 -7.19
CA ASP A 81 -12.18 9.67 -7.21
C ASP A 81 -10.98 8.81 -6.77
N ALA A 82 -9.79 9.11 -7.29
CA ALA A 82 -8.55 8.43 -6.91
C ALA A 82 -8.26 8.60 -5.40
N ARG A 83 -8.43 9.81 -4.85
CA ARG A 83 -8.23 10.05 -3.41
C ARG A 83 -9.25 9.32 -2.53
N GLN A 84 -10.51 9.19 -2.96
CA GLN A 84 -11.52 8.43 -2.23
C GLN A 84 -11.20 6.92 -2.24
N LEU A 85 -10.80 6.38 -3.39
CA LEU A 85 -10.39 4.98 -3.50
C LEU A 85 -9.11 4.69 -2.67
N ALA A 86 -8.13 5.60 -2.72
CA ALA A 86 -6.95 5.53 -1.86
C ALA A 86 -7.32 5.51 -0.38
N SER A 87 -8.23 6.39 0.04
CA SER A 87 -8.67 6.48 1.43
C SER A 87 -9.34 5.19 1.89
N ARG A 88 -10.20 4.59 1.07
CA ARG A 88 -10.88 3.35 1.41
C ARG A 88 -9.87 2.21 1.58
N ALA A 89 -8.98 2.04 0.61
CA ALA A 89 -7.96 0.99 0.66
C ALA A 89 -6.97 1.18 1.84
N ALA A 90 -6.60 2.42 2.15
CA ALA A 90 -5.72 2.72 3.29
C ALA A 90 -6.36 2.37 4.64
N LEU A 91 -7.65 2.67 4.81
CA LEU A 91 -8.38 2.32 6.04
C LEU A 91 -8.56 0.81 6.18
N GLU A 92 -8.90 0.12 5.08
CA GLU A 92 -8.99 -1.33 5.07
C GLU A 92 -7.63 -1.98 5.37
N PHE A 93 -6.53 -1.42 4.86
CA PHE A 93 -5.18 -1.83 5.20
C PHE A 93 -4.91 -1.69 6.72
N ALA A 94 -5.21 -0.54 7.31
CA ALA A 94 -4.97 -0.31 8.74
C ALA A 94 -5.76 -1.29 9.62
N GLU A 95 -7.05 -1.49 9.34
CA GLU A 95 -7.89 -2.46 10.07
C GLU A 95 -7.35 -3.89 9.93
N SER A 96 -6.87 -4.23 8.73
CA SER A 96 -6.29 -5.55 8.47
C SER A 96 -4.96 -5.75 9.21
N PHE A 97 -4.18 -4.67 9.32
CA PHE A 97 -2.89 -4.70 10.00
C PHE A 97 -3.05 -4.83 11.51
N GLU A 98 -4.01 -4.12 12.12
CA GLU A 98 -4.36 -4.31 13.53
C GLU A 98 -4.72 -5.77 13.84
N LYS A 99 -5.53 -6.40 12.97
CA LYS A 99 -5.89 -7.82 13.12
C LYS A 99 -4.68 -8.75 12.96
N PHE A 100 -3.80 -8.45 12.01
CA PHE A 100 -2.56 -9.18 11.81
C PHE A 100 -1.66 -9.10 13.06
N GLU A 101 -1.46 -7.90 13.62
CA GLU A 101 -0.62 -7.70 14.81
C GLU A 101 -1.11 -8.48 16.03
N GLN A 102 -2.42 -8.57 16.21
CA GLN A 102 -3.03 -9.31 17.32
C GLN A 102 -2.87 -10.84 17.19
N ARG A 103 -2.79 -11.36 15.97
CA ARG A 103 -2.76 -12.80 15.68
C ARG A 103 -1.35 -13.33 15.45
N HIS A 104 -0.50 -12.55 14.78
CA HIS A 104 0.83 -12.97 14.36
C HIS A 104 1.91 -12.57 15.38
N THR A 105 2.24 -13.52 16.25
CA THR A 105 3.32 -13.42 17.24
C THR A 105 4.58 -14.20 16.86
N ALA A 106 4.54 -14.95 15.74
CA ALA A 106 5.68 -15.72 15.24
C ALA A 106 6.89 -14.82 14.91
N LYS A 107 8.11 -15.37 15.02
CA LYS A 107 9.34 -14.60 14.75
C LYS A 107 9.57 -14.32 13.26
N SER A 108 8.92 -15.05 12.38
CA SER A 108 8.96 -14.84 10.93
C SER A 108 7.55 -14.70 10.34
N VAL A 109 7.51 -14.09 9.16
CA VAL A 109 6.33 -13.93 8.32
C VAL A 109 6.63 -14.60 6.99
N THR A 110 5.73 -15.48 6.56
CA THR A 110 5.90 -16.24 5.32
C THR A 110 5.22 -15.53 4.16
N LEU A 111 5.94 -15.35 3.05
CA LEU A 111 5.40 -14.84 1.78
C LEU A 111 5.46 -15.93 0.70
N GLU A 112 4.30 -16.43 0.26
CA GLU A 112 4.21 -17.58 -0.66
C GLU A 112 3.62 -17.30 -2.06
N PHE A 113 3.37 -16.03 -2.40
CA PHE A 113 3.06 -15.66 -3.78
C PHE A 113 4.37 -15.40 -4.54
N PRO A 114 4.38 -15.55 -5.87
CA PRO A 114 5.53 -15.16 -6.67
C PRO A 114 5.84 -13.67 -6.51
N PHE A 115 7.09 -13.28 -6.81
CA PHE A 115 7.43 -11.87 -6.91
C PHE A 115 6.55 -11.19 -7.98
N PRO A 116 5.90 -10.05 -7.68
CA PRO A 116 5.04 -9.36 -8.63
C PRO A 116 5.84 -8.89 -9.86
N GLY A 117 5.29 -9.16 -11.05
CA GLY A 117 5.88 -8.68 -12.30
C GLY A 117 5.53 -7.21 -12.57
N GLY A 118 6.47 -6.41 -13.06
CA GLY A 118 6.22 -5.00 -13.34
C GLY A 118 7.50 -4.21 -13.58
N ASN A 119 7.41 -2.88 -13.47
CA ASN A 119 8.53 -1.96 -13.60
C ASN A 119 8.44 -0.89 -12.49
N VAL A 120 9.58 -0.54 -11.89
CA VAL A 120 9.72 0.48 -10.83
C VAL A 120 9.92 1.90 -11.36
N GLY A 121 9.87 2.10 -12.66
CA GLY A 121 9.87 3.39 -13.34
C GLY A 121 8.47 4.00 -13.36
N LEU A 122 8.40 5.33 -13.41
CA LEU A 122 7.10 6.02 -13.43
C LEU A 122 6.35 5.59 -14.70
N PRO A 123 5.11 5.05 -14.60
CA PRO A 123 4.35 4.65 -15.76
C PRO A 123 4.16 5.82 -16.73
N ARG A 124 4.31 5.55 -18.02
CA ARG A 124 4.18 6.56 -19.08
C ARG A 124 2.82 7.25 -19.02
N GLU A 125 1.78 6.50 -18.71
CA GLU A 125 0.40 6.97 -18.59
C GLU A 125 0.24 7.95 -17.43
N LEU A 126 0.89 7.70 -16.28
CA LEU A 126 0.93 8.66 -15.17
C LEU A 126 1.69 9.93 -15.56
N ALA A 127 2.85 9.78 -16.21
CA ALA A 127 3.64 10.91 -16.67
C ALA A 127 2.90 11.78 -17.70
N ALA A 128 2.09 11.17 -18.57
CA ALA A 128 1.25 11.86 -19.54
C ALA A 128 0.14 12.68 -18.84
N LEU A 129 -0.57 12.08 -17.89
CA LEU A 129 -1.58 12.77 -17.08
C LEU A 129 -0.97 13.95 -16.32
N ALA A 130 0.19 13.77 -15.69
CA ALA A 130 0.89 14.85 -14.97
C ALA A 130 1.30 16.03 -15.87
N LYS A 131 1.56 15.78 -17.17
CA LYS A 131 1.86 16.81 -18.16
C LYS A 131 0.61 17.53 -18.70
N GLY A 132 -0.58 17.20 -18.21
CA GLY A 132 -1.82 17.85 -18.60
C GLY A 132 -2.53 17.22 -19.80
N GLU A 133 -2.16 15.99 -20.18
CA GLU A 133 -2.94 15.24 -21.17
C GLU A 133 -4.35 15.00 -20.63
N THR A 134 -5.37 15.42 -21.37
CA THR A 134 -6.76 15.38 -20.92
C THR A 134 -7.15 13.95 -20.52
N PRO A 135 -7.60 13.73 -19.27
CA PRO A 135 -7.97 12.42 -18.80
C PRO A 135 -9.33 12.03 -19.38
N ASP A 136 -9.39 10.78 -19.82
CA ASP A 136 -10.64 10.04 -20.06
C ASP A 136 -10.62 8.76 -19.21
N GLN A 137 -11.75 8.05 -19.18
CA GLN A 137 -11.91 6.87 -18.35
C GLN A 137 -10.86 5.78 -18.68
N ALA A 138 -10.62 5.52 -19.97
CA ALA A 138 -9.72 4.45 -20.39
C ALA A 138 -8.25 4.75 -20.04
N LYS A 139 -7.83 6.01 -20.21
CA LYS A 139 -6.49 6.47 -19.81
C LYS A 139 -6.30 6.38 -18.31
N VAL A 140 -7.28 6.85 -17.54
CA VAL A 140 -7.23 6.82 -16.08
C VAL A 140 -7.22 5.38 -15.56
N ASP A 141 -8.03 4.49 -16.14
CA ASP A 141 -8.05 3.08 -15.76
C ASP A 141 -6.72 2.37 -16.06
N THR A 142 -6.11 2.69 -17.20
CA THR A 142 -4.78 2.17 -17.56
C THR A 142 -3.71 2.70 -16.61
N ALA A 143 -3.68 4.02 -16.37
CA ALA A 143 -2.74 4.66 -15.45
C ALA A 143 -2.89 4.10 -14.03
N ARG A 144 -4.13 3.92 -13.55
CA ARG A 144 -4.44 3.26 -12.28
C ARG A 144 -3.82 1.87 -12.22
N LYS A 145 -4.08 1.03 -13.22
CA LYS A 145 -3.57 -0.35 -13.25
C LYS A 145 -2.04 -0.36 -13.17
N ARG A 146 -1.37 0.47 -13.96
CA ARG A 146 0.10 0.56 -13.98
C ARG A 146 0.68 1.10 -12.68
N SER A 147 0.02 2.08 -12.08
CA SER A 147 0.37 2.63 -10.77
C SER A 147 0.33 1.55 -9.69
N ILE A 148 -0.75 0.76 -9.62
CA ILE A 148 -0.88 -0.35 -8.66
C ILE A 148 0.17 -1.43 -8.95
N GLU A 149 0.43 -1.79 -10.21
CA GLU A 149 1.48 -2.77 -10.56
C GLU A 149 2.88 -2.34 -10.09
N ARG A 150 3.21 -1.06 -10.24
CA ARG A 150 4.46 -0.47 -9.74
C ARG A 150 4.55 -0.55 -8.22
N GLU A 151 3.50 -0.09 -7.52
CA GLU A 151 3.48 -0.03 -6.06
C GLU A 151 3.45 -1.44 -5.43
N MET A 152 2.81 -2.41 -6.08
CA MET A 152 2.88 -3.82 -5.69
C MET A 152 4.31 -4.35 -5.67
N LEU A 153 5.09 -4.00 -6.70
CA LEU A 153 6.49 -4.40 -6.79
C LEU A 153 7.33 -3.76 -5.68
N LEU A 154 7.22 -2.44 -5.52
CA LEU A 154 7.96 -1.72 -4.48
C LEU A 154 7.61 -2.25 -3.09
N LEU A 155 6.32 -2.42 -2.79
CA LEU A 155 5.90 -2.88 -1.48
C LEU A 155 6.30 -4.33 -1.21
N ALA A 156 6.30 -5.21 -2.23
CA ALA A 156 6.83 -6.56 -2.09
C ALA A 156 8.33 -6.55 -1.74
N CYS A 157 9.13 -5.65 -2.34
CA CYS A 157 10.54 -5.48 -1.97
C CYS A 157 10.70 -5.03 -0.51
N HIS A 158 9.91 -4.03 -0.08
CA HIS A 158 9.94 -3.56 1.30
C HIS A 158 9.52 -4.66 2.29
N ALA A 159 8.40 -5.33 2.01
CA ALA A 159 7.85 -6.39 2.86
C ALA A 159 8.78 -7.60 2.97
N ALA A 160 9.58 -7.88 1.94
CA ALA A 160 10.60 -8.93 1.96
C ALA A 160 11.91 -8.51 2.64
N GLY A 161 12.05 -7.26 3.10
CA GLY A 161 13.30 -6.76 3.70
C GLY A 161 14.39 -6.39 2.68
N ALA A 162 14.04 -6.31 1.38
CA ALA A 162 14.93 -5.87 0.31
C ALA A 162 14.88 -4.34 0.09
N LYS A 163 13.99 -3.62 0.78
CA LYS A 163 13.77 -2.17 0.62
C LYS A 163 13.41 -1.83 -0.83
N GLU A 164 14.26 -1.10 -1.55
CA GLU A 164 14.05 -0.73 -2.96
C GLU A 164 14.87 -1.62 -3.94
N ASP A 165 15.60 -2.62 -3.43
CA ASP A 165 16.42 -3.52 -4.25
C ASP A 165 15.57 -4.63 -4.88
N VAL A 166 15.10 -4.37 -6.10
CA VAL A 166 14.28 -5.30 -6.89
C VAL A 166 15.03 -6.59 -7.21
N ALA A 167 16.31 -6.52 -7.55
CA ALA A 167 17.09 -7.70 -7.93
C ALA A 167 17.27 -8.63 -6.73
N LYS A 168 17.57 -8.06 -5.56
CA LYS A 168 17.62 -8.82 -4.31
C LYS A 168 16.27 -9.43 -3.96
N ALA A 169 15.17 -8.66 -4.08
CA ALA A 169 13.84 -9.20 -3.82
C ALA A 169 13.53 -10.39 -4.75
N GLN A 170 13.77 -10.27 -6.05
CA GLN A 170 13.57 -11.36 -7.01
C GLN A 170 14.34 -12.62 -6.63
N GLN A 171 15.59 -12.50 -6.20
CA GLN A 171 16.38 -13.63 -5.72
C GLN A 171 15.77 -14.27 -4.48
N MET A 172 15.27 -13.46 -3.53
CA MET A 172 14.62 -13.95 -2.31
C MET A 172 13.35 -14.75 -2.61
N PHE A 173 12.57 -14.34 -3.62
CA PHE A 173 11.31 -15.01 -4.01
C PHE A 173 11.51 -16.21 -4.95
N ALA A 174 12.70 -16.42 -5.51
CA ALA A 174 12.97 -17.53 -6.43
C ALA A 174 12.61 -18.93 -5.88
N PRO A 175 12.78 -19.23 -4.58
CA PRO A 175 12.36 -20.52 -4.01
C PRO A 175 10.84 -20.71 -3.91
N GLY A 176 10.02 -19.67 -4.16
CA GLY A 176 8.56 -19.71 -4.06
C GLY A 176 8.01 -19.58 -2.63
N LYS A 177 8.88 -19.53 -1.63
CA LYS A 177 8.57 -19.28 -0.22
C LYS A 177 9.65 -18.38 0.39
N VAL A 178 9.25 -17.22 0.90
CA VAL A 178 10.15 -16.29 1.57
C VAL A 178 9.83 -16.24 3.06
N GLU A 179 10.81 -16.52 3.90
CA GLU A 179 10.71 -16.33 5.35
C GLU A 179 11.33 -14.98 5.71
N VAL A 180 10.49 -14.02 6.09
CA VAL A 180 10.92 -12.67 6.45
C VAL A 180 10.95 -12.55 7.97
N PRO A 181 12.02 -12.04 8.60
CA PRO A 181 11.99 -11.70 10.02
C PRO A 181 10.83 -10.76 10.33
N ARG A 182 10.01 -11.06 11.34
CA ARG A 182 8.81 -10.28 11.67
C ARG A 182 9.12 -8.80 11.80
N GLU A 183 10.21 -8.44 12.48
CA GLU A 183 10.61 -7.04 12.65
C GLU A 183 10.81 -6.29 11.32
N GLN A 184 11.34 -6.96 10.28
CA GLN A 184 11.51 -6.34 8.96
C GLN A 184 10.16 -6.13 8.27
N PHE A 185 9.25 -7.10 8.39
CA PHE A 185 7.88 -6.97 7.88
C PHE A 185 7.13 -5.84 8.62
N MET A 186 7.23 -5.79 9.95
CA MET A 186 6.64 -4.73 10.78
C MET A 186 7.19 -3.35 10.41
N MET A 187 8.48 -3.22 10.16
CA MET A 187 9.09 -1.98 9.68
C MET A 187 8.49 -1.56 8.33
N ALA A 188 8.28 -2.49 7.39
CA ALA A 188 7.65 -2.19 6.10
C ALA A 188 6.19 -1.73 6.25
N MET A 189 5.43 -2.36 7.15
CA MET A 189 4.04 -1.96 7.42
C MET A 189 3.96 -0.60 8.13
N ALA A 190 4.88 -0.30 9.05
CA ALA A 190 4.99 1.01 9.67
C ALA A 190 5.28 2.13 8.65
N VAL A 191 6.21 1.89 7.71
CA VAL A 191 6.46 2.81 6.59
C VAL A 191 5.19 3.00 5.74
N ALA A 192 4.44 1.93 5.47
CA ALA A 192 3.19 2.03 4.72
C ALA A 192 2.15 2.89 5.44
N LEU A 193 1.95 2.70 6.75
CA LEU A 193 1.04 3.53 7.56
C LEU A 193 1.40 5.02 7.50
N TYR A 194 2.69 5.36 7.66
CA TYR A 194 3.18 6.72 7.52
C TYR A 194 2.86 7.33 6.15
N GLU A 195 3.13 6.59 5.08
CA GLU A 195 2.88 7.09 3.72
C GLU A 195 1.38 7.27 3.45
N HIS A 196 0.53 6.36 3.95
CA HIS A 196 -0.93 6.49 3.84
C HIS A 196 -1.47 7.68 4.63
N ALA A 197 -0.87 8.01 5.79
CA ALA A 197 -1.23 9.20 6.57
C ALA A 197 -1.15 10.49 5.74
N ARG A 198 -0.22 10.55 4.76
CA ARG A 198 -0.02 11.74 3.91
C ARG A 198 -1.25 12.08 3.07
N LEU A 199 -2.09 11.09 2.74
CA LEU A 199 -3.36 11.28 2.03
C LEU A 199 -4.33 12.20 2.79
N PHE A 200 -4.24 12.21 4.12
CA PHE A 200 -5.19 12.91 5.00
C PHE A 200 -4.72 14.31 5.42
N THR A 201 -3.56 14.75 4.96
CA THR A 201 -3.03 16.10 5.24
C THR A 201 -3.85 17.21 4.58
N GLY A 202 -3.68 18.46 5.03
CA GLY A 202 -4.47 19.61 4.59
C GLY A 202 -4.44 19.90 3.09
N MET A 203 -3.39 19.49 2.38
CA MET A 203 -3.27 19.67 0.92
C MET A 203 -4.07 18.63 0.11
N LYS A 204 -4.59 17.59 0.76
CA LYS A 204 -5.29 16.46 0.12
C LYS A 204 -6.72 16.33 0.64
N LEU A 205 -6.98 15.36 1.54
CA LEU A 205 -8.32 15.13 2.09
C LEU A 205 -8.63 15.97 3.32
N ASN A 206 -7.61 16.55 3.97
CA ASN A 206 -7.77 17.43 5.13
C ASN A 206 -8.58 16.80 6.29
N LEU A 207 -8.17 15.60 6.70
CA LEU A 207 -8.77 14.83 7.80
C LEU A 207 -7.69 14.60 8.88
N PRO A 208 -7.41 15.60 9.73
CA PRO A 208 -6.29 15.56 10.68
C PRO A 208 -6.35 14.37 11.63
N ASP A 209 -7.54 13.99 12.10
CA ASP A 209 -7.74 12.83 12.98
C ASP A 209 -7.26 11.53 12.33
N ARG A 210 -7.39 11.40 11.00
CA ARG A 210 -6.86 10.24 10.27
C ARG A 210 -5.34 10.30 10.18
N VAL A 211 -4.74 11.48 10.04
CA VAL A 211 -3.27 11.60 10.10
C VAL A 211 -2.76 11.13 11.47
N GLU A 212 -3.43 11.53 12.54
CA GLU A 212 -3.09 11.08 13.90
C GLU A 212 -3.26 9.58 14.07
N PHE A 213 -4.39 9.03 13.60
CA PHE A 213 -4.66 7.59 13.61
C PHE A 213 -3.55 6.78 12.93
N PHE A 214 -3.19 7.09 11.68
CA PHE A 214 -2.17 6.32 10.96
C PHE A 214 -0.78 6.48 11.59
N ASN A 215 -0.43 7.68 12.05
CA ASN A 215 0.86 7.91 12.71
C ASN A 215 0.97 7.21 14.06
N LYS A 216 -0.12 7.12 14.81
CA LYS A 216 -0.17 6.36 16.07
C LYS A 216 0.09 4.88 15.81
N HIS A 217 -0.64 4.26 14.89
CA HIS A 217 -0.45 2.84 14.56
C HIS A 217 0.95 2.57 13.99
N SER A 218 1.50 3.50 13.21
CA SER A 218 2.89 3.39 12.74
C SER A 218 3.88 3.35 13.91
N ARG A 219 3.69 4.18 14.94
CA ARG A 219 4.55 4.18 16.14
C ARG A 219 4.41 2.89 16.94
N GLU A 220 3.19 2.39 17.09
CA GLU A 220 2.90 1.15 17.82
C GLU A 220 3.60 -0.04 17.15
N ALA A 221 3.51 -0.17 15.83
CA ALA A 221 4.24 -1.20 15.08
C ALA A 221 5.76 -1.16 15.33
N LEU A 222 6.34 0.05 15.39
CA LEU A 222 7.78 0.27 15.61
C LEU A 222 8.25 -0.09 17.03
N GLN A 223 7.35 -0.25 18.01
CA GLN A 223 7.74 -0.70 19.35
C GLN A 223 8.34 -2.11 19.31
N THR A 224 7.90 -2.94 18.37
CA THR A 224 8.37 -4.32 18.20
C THR A 224 9.60 -4.44 17.28
N VAL A 225 10.08 -3.33 16.71
CA VAL A 225 11.23 -3.31 15.79
C VAL A 225 12.47 -2.87 16.56
N ALA A 226 13.57 -3.61 16.41
CA ALA A 226 14.84 -3.23 17.02
C ALA A 226 15.33 -1.83 16.58
N ASP A 227 16.13 -1.20 17.44
CA ASP A 227 16.65 0.13 17.16
C ASP A 227 17.59 0.11 15.95
N SER A 228 17.34 1.03 15.03
CA SER A 228 18.07 1.16 13.78
C SER A 228 18.00 2.60 13.27
N LYS A 229 18.90 2.95 12.35
CA LYS A 229 18.85 4.25 11.66
C LYS A 229 17.52 4.46 10.94
N ASP A 230 16.98 3.40 10.33
CA ASP A 230 15.72 3.46 9.59
C ASP A 230 14.53 3.71 10.52
N LYS A 231 14.45 3.01 11.67
CA LYS A 231 13.43 3.26 12.69
C LYS A 231 13.49 4.70 13.20
N LYS A 232 14.69 5.20 13.52
CA LYS A 232 14.86 6.59 13.97
C LYS A 232 14.41 7.60 12.90
N ALA A 233 14.83 7.41 11.66
CA ALA A 233 14.42 8.28 10.55
C ALA A 233 12.91 8.28 10.33
N LEU A 234 12.24 7.12 10.49
CA LEU A 234 10.79 7.05 10.41
C LEU A 234 10.11 7.76 11.59
N LEU A 235 10.58 7.57 12.82
CA LEU A 235 10.08 8.31 13.99
C LEU A 235 10.19 9.83 13.82
N ASP A 236 11.32 10.32 13.31
CA ASP A 236 11.53 11.74 13.03
C ASP A 236 10.52 12.27 11.99
N ARG A 237 10.22 11.48 10.95
CA ARG A 237 9.21 11.82 9.93
C ARG A 237 7.79 11.83 10.49
N LEU A 238 7.46 10.88 11.36
CA LEU A 238 6.16 10.83 12.06
C LEU A 238 5.97 12.09 12.92
N ASP A 239 7.01 12.49 13.67
CA ASP A 239 7.01 13.72 14.47
C ASP A 239 6.84 14.98 13.61
N ALA A 240 7.56 15.06 12.50
CA ALA A 240 7.45 16.19 11.58
C ALA A 240 6.03 16.31 11.01
N GLN A 241 5.42 15.21 10.59
CA GLN A 241 4.07 15.23 10.03
C GLN A 241 3.01 15.65 11.06
N LEU A 242 3.08 15.14 12.28
CA LEU A 242 2.15 15.53 13.35
C LEU A 242 2.29 17.01 13.73
N LYS A 243 3.53 17.54 13.76
CA LYS A 243 3.77 18.96 14.00
C LYS A 243 3.13 19.83 12.92
N GLU A 244 3.26 19.45 11.65
CA GLU A 244 2.65 20.19 10.54
C GLU A 244 1.12 20.18 10.59
N VAL A 245 0.50 19.04 10.92
CA VAL A 245 -0.96 18.95 11.06
C VAL A 245 -1.47 19.84 12.19
N LYS A 246 -0.81 19.84 13.35
CA LYS A 246 -1.19 20.70 14.49
C LYS A 246 -1.10 22.19 14.17
N LYS A 247 -0.09 22.62 13.41
CA LYS A 247 0.02 24.01 12.92
C LYS A 247 -1.14 24.39 11.99
N GLN A 248 -1.64 23.44 11.21
CA GLN A 248 -2.74 23.67 10.25
C GLN A 248 -4.11 23.72 10.95
N THR A 249 -4.32 22.92 11.99
CA THR A 249 -5.59 22.90 12.75
C THR A 249 -5.70 24.04 13.76
N GLY A 250 -4.59 24.46 14.39
CA GLY A 250 -4.56 25.59 15.32
C GLY A 250 -4.60 26.99 14.69
N LYS A 251 -4.64 27.09 13.35
CA LYS A 251 -4.81 28.35 12.60
C LYS A 251 -6.26 28.64 12.19
N LYS A 252 -7.22 27.86 12.66
CA LYS A 252 -8.66 28.04 12.41
C LYS A 252 -9.35 28.69 13.59
#